data_AF-A0A6A5H9Q5-F1
#
_entry.id   AF-A0A6A5H9Q5-F1
#
_cell.length_a   1.000
_cell.length_b   1.000
_cell.length_c   1.000
_cell.angle_alpha   90.00
_cell.angle_beta   90.00
_cell.angle_gamma   90.00
#
_symmetry.space_group_name_H-M   'P 1'
#
loop_
_entity.id
_entity.type
_entity.pdbx_description
1 polymer ?
#
loop_
_entity_poly.entity_id
_entity_poly.type
_entity_poly.pdbx_seq_one_letter_code
_entity_poly.pdbx_strand_id
1 'polypeptide(L)'
;MFPIGMHVEIKRSDGRVHGAVIIEVKPEGQYEVEWYEKGETKLKEFSMDELLTLNPTLQTPKPTPVQPPPPQKTLQTSTDNINQSYPQQEVSPSNGNFAFAEMIRNYRAQIDYRPLGMFDSVNENRISVCLRKRPLNTKELTKNEVDVITIPSRDITILHQPQTRVDLTKCLDNQKFRFDYCFDEYGNNELVYRFTAAPLVKTIFENGNATCFAYGQTGTGKTHTMGGDFSGKKQNASKGIYALTARDVFHMLDQPQYRGKYLSVHCAFFEIYGTKTFDLLNERAELVMQLNNLISQWSQ
;
A
#
# COMPACT_ATOMS: atom_id res chain seq x y z
N MET A 1 0.01 -17.37 -24.44
CA MET A 1 1.21 -16.56 -24.73
C MET A 1 1.43 -15.66 -23.54
N PHE A 2 2.66 -15.61 -22.99
CA PHE A 2 2.94 -14.79 -21.81
C PHE A 2 3.09 -13.32 -22.19
N PRO A 3 2.53 -12.37 -21.42
CA PRO A 3 2.64 -10.95 -21.73
C PRO A 3 4.05 -10.41 -21.41
N ILE A 4 4.46 -9.39 -22.18
CA ILE A 4 5.62 -8.56 -21.87
C ILE A 4 5.40 -7.88 -20.50
N GLY A 5 6.44 -7.82 -19.67
CA GLY A 5 6.41 -7.33 -18.29
C GLY A 5 6.11 -8.41 -17.24
N MET A 6 5.83 -9.65 -17.65
CA MET A 6 5.56 -10.75 -16.73
C MET A 6 6.83 -11.25 -16.05
N HIS A 7 6.79 -11.40 -14.72
CA HIS A 7 7.83 -12.08 -13.97
C HIS A 7 7.75 -13.59 -14.15
N VAL A 8 8.89 -14.19 -14.50
CA VAL A 8 9.04 -15.64 -14.70
C VAL A 8 10.30 -16.12 -13.98
N GLU A 9 10.31 -17.37 -13.55
CA GLU A 9 11.50 -18.07 -13.08
C GLU A 9 12.25 -18.69 -14.26
N ILE A 10 13.56 -18.49 -14.31
CA ILE A 10 14.45 -19.09 -15.30
C ILE A 10 15.56 -19.88 -14.62
N LYS A 11 16.05 -20.93 -15.31
CA LYS A 11 17.18 -21.74 -14.85
C LYS A 11 18.44 -21.37 -15.62
N ARG A 12 19.51 -21.08 -14.87
CA ARG A 12 20.84 -20.75 -15.39
C ARG A 12 21.60 -21.98 -15.85
N SER A 13 22.69 -21.77 -16.60
CA SER A 13 23.65 -22.82 -16.99
C SER A 13 24.34 -23.48 -15.78
N ASP A 14 24.45 -22.76 -14.66
CA ASP A 14 24.97 -23.28 -13.38
C ASP A 14 23.90 -24.01 -12.54
N GLY A 15 22.67 -24.14 -13.05
CA GLY A 15 21.58 -24.86 -12.42
C GLY A 15 20.73 -24.05 -11.42
N ARG A 16 21.08 -22.80 -11.11
CA ARG A 16 20.30 -21.95 -10.19
C ARG A 16 19.04 -21.40 -10.86
N VAL A 17 17.96 -21.28 -10.08
CA VAL A 17 16.70 -20.66 -10.49
C VAL A 17 16.66 -19.22 -10.01
N HIS A 18 16.25 -18.29 -10.87
CA HIS A 18 16.17 -16.86 -10.57
C HIS A 18 15.02 -16.18 -11.31
N GLY A 19 14.53 -15.07 -10.78
CA GLY A 19 13.47 -14.27 -11.40
C GLY A 19 14.00 -13.43 -12.57
N ALA A 20 13.25 -13.40 -13.66
CA ALA A 20 13.47 -12.55 -14.83
C ALA A 20 12.14 -11.94 -15.27
N VAL A 21 12.19 -10.95 -16.16
CA VAL A 21 11.01 -10.27 -16.72
C VAL A 21 10.99 -10.50 -18.22
N ILE A 22 9.86 -10.91 -18.79
CA ILE A 22 9.70 -10.99 -20.25
C ILE A 22 9.73 -9.58 -20.82
N ILE A 23 10.66 -9.28 -21.72
CA ILE A 23 10.77 -7.97 -22.36
C ILE A 23 10.26 -7.98 -23.81
N GLU A 24 10.27 -9.14 -24.47
CA GLU A 24 9.83 -9.26 -25.86
C GLU A 24 9.30 -10.68 -26.15
N VAL A 25 8.33 -10.77 -27.06
CA VAL A 25 7.86 -12.04 -27.65
C VAL A 25 8.20 -12.02 -29.13
N LYS A 26 9.11 -12.89 -29.56
CA LYS A 26 9.56 -12.96 -30.96
C LYS A 26 8.50 -13.63 -31.84
N PRO A 27 8.50 -13.36 -33.17
CA PRO A 27 7.50 -13.90 -34.09
C PRO A 27 7.41 -15.43 -34.10
N GLU A 28 8.49 -16.13 -33.72
CA GLU A 28 8.59 -17.59 -33.68
C GLU A 28 8.07 -18.19 -32.35
N GLY A 29 7.49 -17.39 -31.45
CA GLY A 29 6.96 -17.84 -30.16
C GLY A 29 8.03 -18.05 -29.08
N GLN A 30 9.23 -17.55 -29.32
CA GLN A 30 10.30 -17.44 -28.34
C GLN A 30 10.12 -16.19 -27.48
N TYR A 31 10.54 -16.26 -26.23
CA TYR A 31 10.46 -15.18 -25.26
C TYR A 31 11.87 -14.69 -24.92
N GLU A 32 12.06 -13.39 -24.95
CA GLU A 32 13.27 -12.76 -24.44
C GLU A 32 13.01 -12.24 -23.03
N VAL A 33 13.88 -12.62 -22.10
CA VAL A 33 13.77 -12.21 -20.70
C VAL A 33 14.98 -11.39 -20.27
N GLU A 34 14.74 -10.43 -19.40
CA GLU A 34 15.74 -9.57 -18.77
C GLU A 34 15.86 -9.85 -17.28
N TRP A 35 17.09 -9.87 -16.77
CA TRP A 35 17.34 -9.78 -15.33
C TRP A 35 18.59 -8.94 -15.06
N TYR A 36 18.68 -8.40 -13.84
CA TYR A 36 19.79 -7.58 -13.39
C TYR A 36 20.70 -8.37 -12.46
N GLU A 37 22.01 -8.39 -12.73
CA GLU A 37 22.98 -9.07 -11.88
C GLU A 37 24.32 -8.31 -11.86
N LYS A 38 24.86 -8.07 -10.66
CA LYS A 38 26.19 -7.47 -10.44
C LYS A 38 26.44 -6.16 -11.23
N GLY A 39 25.42 -5.33 -11.35
CA GLY A 39 25.54 -4.04 -12.04
C GLY A 39 25.18 -4.06 -13.53
N GLU A 40 24.92 -5.24 -14.10
CA GLU A 40 24.67 -5.43 -15.53
C GLU A 40 23.30 -6.05 -15.80
N THR A 41 22.65 -5.57 -16.85
CA THR A 41 21.50 -6.22 -17.46
C THR A 41 21.95 -7.42 -18.28
N LYS A 42 21.26 -8.55 -18.13
CA LYS A 42 21.47 -9.77 -18.91
C LYS A 42 20.19 -10.14 -19.65
N LEU A 43 20.36 -10.60 -20.89
CA LEU A 43 19.30 -11.01 -21.79
C LEU A 43 19.48 -12.46 -22.18
N LYS A 44 18.37 -13.20 -22.30
CA LYS A 44 18.38 -14.57 -22.81
C LYS A 44 17.05 -14.94 -23.43
N GLU A 45 17.13 -15.74 -24.49
CA GLU A 45 15.97 -16.31 -25.17
C GLU A 45 15.58 -17.65 -24.57
N PHE A 46 14.27 -17.88 -24.48
CA PHE A 46 13.67 -19.12 -24.01
C PHE A 46 12.51 -19.55 -24.90
N SER A 47 12.34 -20.85 -25.04
CA SER A 47 11.14 -21.42 -25.64
C SER A 47 9.96 -21.42 -24.66
N MET A 48 8.75 -21.51 -25.20
CA MET A 48 7.52 -21.63 -24.40
C MET A 48 7.57 -22.83 -23.44
N ASP A 49 8.07 -23.98 -23.89
CA ASP A 49 8.10 -25.21 -23.11
C ASP A 49 9.09 -25.14 -21.94
N GLU A 50 10.23 -24.46 -22.13
CA GLU A 50 11.22 -24.24 -21.06
C GLU A 50 10.66 -23.33 -19.96
N LEU A 51 9.97 -22.24 -20.34
CA LEU A 51 9.32 -21.35 -19.38
C LEU A 51 8.19 -22.07 -18.63
N LEU A 52 7.38 -22.88 -19.31
CA LEU A 52 6.29 -23.64 -18.69
C LEU A 52 6.78 -24.74 -17.75
N THR A 53 7.92 -25.36 -18.03
CA THR A 53 8.51 -26.40 -17.18
C THR A 53 8.96 -25.82 -15.83
N LEU A 54 9.51 -24.62 -15.84
CA LEU A 54 9.96 -23.92 -14.63
C LEU A 54 8.85 -23.14 -13.93
N ASN A 55 7.78 -22.79 -14.66
CA ASN A 55 6.67 -22.01 -14.14
C ASN A 55 5.32 -22.72 -14.38
N PRO A 56 5.11 -23.93 -13.81
CA PRO A 56 3.93 -24.74 -14.07
C PRO A 56 2.62 -24.07 -13.63
N THR A 57 2.69 -23.13 -12.68
CA THR A 57 1.55 -22.30 -12.24
C THR A 57 1.05 -21.32 -13.31
N LEU A 58 1.83 -21.07 -14.36
CA LEU A 58 1.45 -20.19 -15.47
C LEU A 58 0.66 -20.93 -16.57
N GLN A 59 0.46 -22.24 -16.44
CA GLN A 59 -0.47 -22.99 -17.26
C GLN A 59 -1.89 -22.59 -16.87
N THR A 60 -2.53 -21.75 -17.69
CA THR A 60 -3.98 -21.55 -17.58
C THR A 60 -4.70 -22.89 -17.81
N PRO A 61 -5.60 -23.34 -16.92
CA PRO A 61 -6.39 -24.53 -17.19
C PRO A 61 -7.21 -24.34 -18.48
N LYS A 62 -7.23 -25.37 -19.34
CA LYS A 62 -8.07 -25.37 -20.55
C LYS A 62 -9.53 -25.07 -20.17
N PRO A 63 -10.23 -24.18 -20.90
CA PRO A 63 -11.63 -23.88 -20.61
C PRO A 63 -12.46 -25.15 -20.84
N THR A 64 -13.02 -25.69 -19.76
CA THR A 64 -13.99 -26.79 -19.81
C THR A 64 -15.39 -26.20 -19.92
N PRO A 65 -16.30 -26.73 -20.75
CA PRO A 65 -17.67 -26.25 -20.83
C PRO A 65 -18.33 -26.29 -19.44
N VAL A 66 -18.86 -25.14 -19.00
CA VAL A 66 -19.48 -24.96 -17.69
C VAL A 66 -20.75 -25.83 -17.60
N GLN A 67 -20.71 -26.88 -16.78
CA GLN A 67 -21.93 -27.45 -16.20
C GLN A 67 -22.15 -26.83 -14.81
N PRO A 68 -23.39 -26.52 -14.41
CA PRO A 68 -23.67 -25.97 -13.09
C PRO A 68 -23.30 -26.98 -11.99
N PRO A 69 -22.70 -26.53 -10.86
CA PRO A 69 -22.23 -27.44 -9.83
C PRO A 69 -23.40 -28.08 -9.07
N PRO A 70 -23.30 -29.38 -8.70
CA PRO A 70 -24.30 -30.03 -7.86
C PRO A 70 -24.22 -29.51 -6.40
N PRO A 71 -25.33 -29.56 -5.63
CA PRO A 71 -25.37 -29.05 -4.26
C PRO A 71 -24.49 -29.91 -3.34
N GLN A 72 -23.46 -29.31 -2.75
CA GLN A 72 -22.63 -29.98 -1.73
C GLN A 72 -23.24 -29.80 -0.33
N LYS A 73 -23.39 -30.93 0.36
CA LYS A 73 -23.86 -31.02 1.75
C LYS A 73 -22.81 -30.48 2.71
N THR A 74 -23.28 -29.68 3.66
CA THR A 74 -22.53 -29.08 4.77
C THR A 74 -21.96 -30.16 5.68
N LEU A 75 -20.63 -30.22 5.84
CA LEU A 75 -20.01 -30.80 7.03
C LEU A 75 -19.76 -29.68 8.04
N GLN A 76 -20.36 -29.83 9.22
CA GLN A 76 -20.14 -28.98 10.38
C GLN A 76 -18.78 -29.30 10.99
N THR A 77 -17.88 -28.31 11.02
CA THR A 77 -16.81 -28.24 12.02
C THR A 77 -16.76 -26.81 12.54
N SER A 78 -17.04 -26.70 13.82
CA SER A 78 -17.12 -25.48 14.62
C SER A 78 -15.75 -24.84 14.83
N THR A 79 -15.54 -23.67 14.22
CA THR A 79 -14.69 -22.59 14.72
C THR A 79 -15.32 -21.28 14.28
N ASP A 80 -15.62 -20.40 15.23
CA ASP A 80 -16.29 -19.11 15.03
C ASP A 80 -15.47 -18.20 14.09
N ASN A 81 -15.73 -18.28 12.78
CA ASN A 81 -15.24 -17.33 11.80
C ASN A 81 -16.29 -16.23 11.61
N ILE A 82 -16.01 -15.04 12.12
CA ILE A 82 -16.71 -13.82 11.72
C ILE A 82 -16.30 -13.56 10.26
N ASN A 83 -17.03 -14.13 9.31
CA ASN A 83 -16.93 -13.76 7.89
C ASN A 83 -17.43 -12.32 7.74
N GLN A 84 -16.54 -11.34 7.93
CA GLN A 84 -16.82 -9.96 7.54
C GLN A 84 -16.81 -9.91 6.00
N SER A 85 -18.00 -10.03 5.41
CA SER A 85 -18.20 -9.75 4.00
C SER A 85 -17.79 -8.30 3.73
N TYR A 86 -16.91 -8.07 2.75
CA TYR A 86 -16.54 -6.72 2.36
C TYR A 86 -17.79 -5.95 1.91
N PRO A 87 -18.03 -4.75 2.44
CA PRO A 87 -19.24 -3.99 2.15
C PRO A 87 -19.36 -3.72 0.65
N GLN A 88 -20.52 -4.05 0.10
CA GLN A 88 -20.77 -3.93 -1.32
C GLN A 88 -21.35 -2.55 -1.64
N GLN A 89 -20.71 -1.84 -2.56
CA GLN A 89 -21.29 -0.65 -3.15
C GLN A 89 -22.46 -1.06 -4.07
N GLU A 90 -23.66 -0.55 -3.77
CA GLU A 90 -24.79 -0.62 -4.69
C GLU A 90 -24.60 0.45 -5.78
N VAL A 91 -24.33 -0.01 -7.00
CA VAL A 91 -24.21 0.86 -8.18
C VAL A 91 -25.46 0.68 -9.03
N SER A 92 -26.12 1.79 -9.38
CA SER A 92 -27.34 1.77 -10.20
C SER A 92 -27.10 1.10 -11.56
N PRO A 93 -28.03 0.27 -12.05
CA PRO A 93 -27.99 -0.28 -13.42
C PRO A 93 -27.92 0.78 -14.53
N SER A 94 -28.35 2.02 -14.24
CA SER A 94 -28.26 3.14 -15.18
C SER A 94 -26.86 3.76 -15.29
N ASN A 95 -25.90 3.31 -14.48
CA ASN A 95 -24.52 3.80 -14.54
C ASN A 95 -23.77 3.21 -15.74
N GLY A 96 -23.10 4.04 -16.53
CA GLY A 96 -22.27 3.58 -17.66
C GLY A 96 -21.15 2.60 -17.26
N ASN A 97 -20.73 2.65 -16.00
CA ASN A 97 -19.73 1.77 -15.41
C ASN A 97 -20.32 0.54 -14.68
N PHE A 98 -21.64 0.31 -14.75
CA PHE A 98 -22.32 -0.78 -14.06
C PHE A 98 -21.69 -2.15 -14.36
N ALA A 99 -21.38 -2.44 -15.63
CA ALA A 99 -20.72 -3.69 -16.01
C ALA A 99 -19.37 -3.92 -15.29
N PHE A 100 -18.58 -2.86 -15.09
CA PHE A 100 -17.33 -2.96 -14.33
C PHE A 100 -17.59 -3.14 -12.83
N ALA A 101 -18.58 -2.43 -12.28
CA ALA A 101 -18.98 -2.59 -10.89
C ALA A 101 -19.45 -4.02 -10.58
N GLU A 102 -20.23 -4.65 -11.47
CA GLU A 102 -20.63 -6.06 -11.35
C GLU A 102 -19.43 -7.01 -11.39
N MET A 103 -18.51 -6.81 -12.34
CA MET A 103 -17.29 -7.64 -12.41
C MET A 103 -16.45 -7.50 -11.13
N ILE A 104 -16.33 -6.30 -10.57
CA ILE A 104 -15.62 -6.07 -9.30
C ILE A 104 -16.36 -6.76 -8.14
N ARG A 105 -17.68 -6.64 -8.07
CA ARG A 105 -18.50 -7.31 -7.05
C ARG A 105 -18.31 -8.82 -7.08
N ASN A 106 -18.37 -9.41 -8.28
CA ASN A 106 -18.16 -10.84 -8.47
C ASN A 106 -16.75 -11.28 -8.07
N TYR A 107 -15.73 -10.47 -8.36
CA TYR A 107 -14.36 -10.73 -7.93
C TYR A 107 -14.23 -10.66 -6.40
N ARG A 108 -14.77 -9.62 -5.77
CA ARG A 108 -14.76 -9.42 -4.31
C ARG A 108 -15.46 -10.57 -3.56
N ALA A 109 -16.54 -11.12 -4.11
CA ALA A 109 -17.26 -12.24 -3.51
C ALA A 109 -16.43 -13.53 -3.40
N GLN A 110 -15.31 -13.65 -4.13
CA GLN A 110 -14.44 -14.82 -4.14
C GLN A 110 -13.23 -14.68 -3.20
N ILE A 111 -13.10 -13.55 -2.50
CA ILE A 111 -11.95 -13.23 -1.66
C ILE A 111 -12.22 -13.61 -0.20
N ASP A 112 -11.22 -14.22 0.44
CA ASP A 112 -11.16 -14.35 1.90
C ASP A 112 -10.56 -13.08 2.52
N TYR A 113 -11.35 -12.41 3.37
CA TYR A 113 -10.98 -11.12 3.95
C TYR A 113 -10.39 -11.29 5.35
N ARG A 114 -9.17 -10.80 5.54
CA ARG A 114 -8.45 -10.76 6.82
C ARG A 114 -7.79 -9.39 7.01
N PRO A 115 -8.59 -8.32 7.16
CA PRO A 115 -8.08 -6.96 7.28
C PRO A 115 -7.20 -6.78 8.52
N LEU A 116 -6.35 -5.76 8.49
CA LEU A 116 -5.46 -5.43 9.62
C LEU A 116 -6.28 -5.01 10.85
N GLY A 117 -6.09 -5.73 11.95
CA GLY A 117 -6.74 -5.46 13.23
C GLY A 117 -5.84 -4.67 14.19
N MET A 118 -6.46 -4.03 15.18
CA MET A 118 -5.75 -3.28 16.24
C MET A 118 -4.81 -4.17 17.08
N PHE A 119 -5.09 -5.47 17.17
CA PHE A 119 -4.32 -6.40 17.99
C PHE A 119 -3.24 -7.16 17.21
N ASP A 120 -3.10 -6.91 15.90
CA ASP A 120 -2.05 -7.54 15.11
C ASP A 120 -0.65 -7.11 15.58
N SER A 121 0.31 -7.99 15.36
CA SER A 121 1.71 -7.75 15.70
C SER A 121 2.31 -6.69 14.79
N VAL A 122 3.04 -5.75 15.39
CA VAL A 122 3.81 -4.75 14.66
C VAL A 122 5.23 -5.28 14.43
N ASN A 123 5.62 -5.38 13.16
CA ASN A 123 6.98 -5.67 12.72
C ASN A 123 7.88 -4.42 12.84
N GLU A 124 9.08 -4.59 13.37
CA GLU A 124 10.11 -3.54 13.45
C GLU A 124 10.98 -3.56 12.18
N ASN A 125 10.69 -2.65 11.25
CA ASN A 125 11.46 -2.47 10.01
C ASN A 125 12.15 -1.09 9.99
N ARG A 126 13.37 -1.00 9.46
CA ARG A 126 14.08 0.29 9.28
C ARG A 126 13.34 1.23 8.32
N ILE A 127 12.71 0.66 7.30
CA ILE A 127 11.85 1.35 6.35
C ILE A 127 10.53 0.59 6.33
N SER A 128 9.43 1.29 6.55
CA SER A 128 8.08 0.74 6.44
C SER A 128 7.32 1.52 5.38
N VAL A 129 6.77 0.82 4.39
CA VAL A 129 5.95 1.38 3.31
C VAL A 129 4.53 0.89 3.50
N CYS A 130 3.62 1.82 3.79
CA CYS A 130 2.24 1.50 4.09
C CYS A 130 1.28 2.19 3.11
N LEU A 131 0.15 1.55 2.83
CA LEU A 131 -0.92 2.08 1.99
C LEU A 131 -2.17 2.31 2.82
N ARG A 132 -2.81 3.47 2.66
CA ARG A 132 -4.11 3.78 3.28
C ARG A 132 -5.15 4.08 2.20
N LYS A 133 -6.22 3.30 2.15
CA LYS A 133 -7.42 3.61 1.37
C LYS A 133 -8.31 4.53 2.19
N ARG A 134 -8.85 5.58 1.56
CA ARG A 134 -9.95 6.38 2.13
C ARG A 134 -11.28 5.91 1.55
N PRO A 135 -12.40 6.07 2.28
CA PRO A 135 -13.72 5.85 1.69
C PRO A 135 -13.99 6.85 0.55
N LEU A 136 -14.92 6.48 -0.33
CA LEU A 136 -15.50 7.41 -1.30
C LEU A 136 -16.19 8.56 -0.55
N ASN A 137 -15.99 9.78 -1.04
CA ASN A 137 -16.63 10.97 -0.49
C ASN A 137 -18.04 11.16 -1.07
N THR A 138 -18.83 12.06 -0.48
CA THR A 138 -20.21 12.32 -0.91
C THR A 138 -20.32 12.72 -2.38
N LYS A 139 -19.37 13.50 -2.92
CA LYS A 139 -19.39 13.92 -4.33
C LYS A 139 -19.14 12.75 -5.28
N GLU A 140 -18.24 11.85 -4.91
CA GLU A 140 -17.95 10.61 -5.65
C GLU A 140 -19.15 9.68 -5.63
N LEU A 141 -19.80 9.52 -4.47
CA LEU A 141 -21.03 8.73 -4.33
C LEU A 141 -22.17 9.30 -5.17
N THR A 142 -22.40 10.62 -5.14
CA THR A 142 -23.43 11.28 -5.95
C THR A 142 -23.19 11.13 -7.45
N LYS A 143 -21.92 11.08 -7.88
CA LYS A 143 -21.55 10.81 -9.28
C LYS A 143 -21.61 9.33 -9.64
N ASN A 144 -21.96 8.46 -8.71
CA ASN A 144 -21.90 7.01 -8.86
C ASN A 144 -20.51 6.52 -9.31
N GLU A 145 -19.44 7.12 -8.77
CA GLU A 145 -18.08 6.62 -8.99
C GLU A 145 -17.96 5.19 -8.43
N VAL A 146 -17.22 4.34 -9.14
CA VAL A 146 -17.03 2.94 -8.76
C VAL A 146 -15.77 2.81 -7.92
N ASP A 147 -15.88 2.19 -6.74
CA ASP A 147 -14.70 1.85 -5.95
C ASP A 147 -13.92 0.69 -6.59
N VAL A 148 -12.70 1.01 -7.06
CA VAL A 148 -11.80 0.08 -7.77
C VAL A 148 -10.67 -0.46 -6.91
N ILE A 149 -10.62 -0.14 -5.61
CA ILE A 149 -9.55 -0.61 -4.71
C ILE A 149 -10.12 -1.61 -3.71
N THR A 150 -9.46 -2.74 -3.54
CA THR A 150 -9.81 -3.73 -2.49
C THR A 150 -8.60 -4.05 -1.65
N ILE A 151 -8.76 -4.02 -0.32
CA ILE A 151 -7.72 -4.40 0.62
C ILE A 151 -8.17 -5.69 1.32
N PRO A 152 -7.75 -6.87 0.82
CA PRO A 152 -8.19 -8.16 1.36
C PRO A 152 -7.46 -8.57 2.64
N SER A 153 -6.20 -8.15 2.81
CA SER A 153 -5.35 -8.52 3.93
C SER A 153 -4.53 -7.35 4.44
N ARG A 154 -3.85 -7.57 5.57
CA ARG A 154 -2.95 -6.57 6.16
C ARG A 154 -1.81 -6.10 5.25
N ASP A 155 -1.44 -6.82 4.20
CA ASP A 155 -0.24 -6.55 3.39
C ASP A 155 -0.52 -6.52 1.89
N ILE A 156 -1.74 -6.80 1.44
CA ILE A 156 -2.11 -6.84 0.02
C ILE A 156 -3.13 -5.75 -0.28
N THR A 157 -2.93 -5.07 -1.41
CA THR A 157 -3.91 -4.19 -2.05
C THR A 157 -4.15 -4.66 -3.47
N ILE A 158 -5.41 -4.65 -3.92
CA ILE A 158 -5.81 -5.01 -5.28
C ILE A 158 -6.39 -3.77 -5.96
N LEU A 159 -5.83 -3.42 -7.11
CA LEU A 159 -6.38 -2.45 -8.04
C LEU A 159 -7.16 -3.19 -9.13
N HIS A 160 -8.45 -2.89 -9.24
CA HIS A 160 -9.31 -3.39 -10.31
C HIS A 160 -9.29 -2.40 -11.47
N GLN A 161 -8.34 -2.54 -12.40
CA GLN A 161 -8.23 -1.65 -13.54
C GLN A 161 -9.25 -2.02 -14.63
N PRO A 162 -10.24 -1.15 -14.93
CA PRO A 162 -11.17 -1.38 -16.03
C PRO A 162 -10.43 -1.29 -17.37
N GLN A 163 -10.59 -2.31 -18.21
CA GLN A 163 -10.03 -2.33 -19.56
C GLN A 163 -11.12 -2.67 -20.59
N THR A 164 -10.94 -2.13 -21.79
CA THR A 164 -11.76 -2.48 -22.96
C THR A 164 -10.83 -3.02 -24.03
N ARG A 165 -11.08 -4.24 -24.47
CA ARG A 165 -10.31 -4.90 -25.53
C ARG A 165 -10.68 -4.30 -26.90
N VAL A 166 -9.89 -4.65 -27.92
CA VAL A 166 -10.09 -4.19 -29.30
C VAL A 166 -11.48 -4.58 -29.85
N ASP A 167 -11.99 -5.72 -29.42
CA ASP A 167 -13.33 -6.24 -29.77
C ASP A 167 -14.48 -5.60 -28.93
N LEU A 168 -14.18 -4.53 -28.19
CA LEU A 168 -15.10 -3.85 -27.26
C LEU A 168 -15.51 -4.68 -26.04
N THR A 169 -14.92 -5.86 -25.82
CA THR A 169 -15.16 -6.65 -24.62
C THR A 169 -14.58 -5.94 -23.39
N LYS A 170 -15.44 -5.70 -22.39
CA LYS A 170 -15.03 -5.16 -21.09
C LYS A 170 -14.38 -6.26 -20.25
N CYS A 171 -13.22 -5.99 -19.67
CA CYS A 171 -12.56 -6.89 -18.73
C CYS A 171 -11.91 -6.10 -17.57
N LEU A 172 -11.58 -6.80 -16.49
CA LEU A 172 -10.81 -6.25 -15.38
C LEU A 172 -9.40 -6.81 -15.39
N ASP A 173 -8.42 -5.93 -15.30
CA ASP A 173 -7.05 -6.29 -14.93
C ASP A 173 -6.88 -6.07 -13.42
N ASN A 174 -6.70 -7.16 -12.68
CA ASN A 174 -6.66 -7.15 -11.21
C ASN A 174 -5.20 -7.19 -10.75
N GLN A 175 -4.63 -6.02 -10.53
CA GLN A 175 -3.22 -5.88 -10.14
C GLN A 175 -3.08 -5.95 -8.62
N LYS A 176 -2.16 -6.80 -8.15
CA LYS A 176 -1.89 -6.99 -6.73
C LYS A 176 -0.59 -6.28 -6.35
N PHE A 177 -0.66 -5.46 -5.32
CA PHE A 177 0.48 -4.75 -4.74
C PHE A 177 0.67 -5.21 -3.30
N ARG A 178 1.93 -5.36 -2.89
CA ARG A 178 2.29 -5.75 -1.52
C ARG A 178 2.96 -4.58 -0.81
N PHE A 179 2.54 -4.33 0.42
CA PHE A 179 3.06 -3.31 1.32
C PHE A 179 3.33 -3.91 2.70
N ASP A 180 4.04 -3.20 3.58
CA ASP A 180 4.23 -3.66 4.96
C ASP A 180 2.90 -3.68 5.71
N TYR A 181 2.09 -2.62 5.52
CA TYR A 181 0.73 -2.52 6.04
C TYR A 181 -0.23 -1.87 5.04
N CYS A 182 -1.42 -2.43 4.91
CA CYS A 182 -2.53 -1.91 4.13
C CYS A 182 -3.71 -1.60 5.06
N PHE A 183 -4.14 -0.35 5.09
CA PHE A 183 -5.30 0.12 5.85
C PHE A 183 -6.48 0.30 4.90
N ASP A 184 -7.57 -0.41 5.16
CA ASP A 184 -8.83 -0.28 4.43
C ASP A 184 -9.55 1.04 4.74
N GLU A 185 -10.71 1.25 4.12
CA GLU A 185 -11.52 2.45 4.32
C GLU A 185 -12.08 2.62 5.74
N TYR A 186 -12.04 1.56 6.55
CA TYR A 186 -12.47 1.55 7.96
C TYR A 186 -11.32 1.85 8.93
N GLY A 187 -10.08 1.79 8.45
CA GLY A 187 -8.88 2.14 9.20
C GLY A 187 -8.87 3.59 9.70
N ASN A 188 -9.09 3.75 11.01
CA ASN A 188 -9.02 5.05 11.68
C ASN A 188 -7.56 5.50 11.91
N ASN A 189 -7.38 6.75 12.32
CA ASN A 189 -6.05 7.31 12.53
C ASN A 189 -5.27 6.63 13.68
N GLU A 190 -5.94 6.07 14.68
CA GLU A 190 -5.28 5.33 15.78
C GLU A 190 -4.66 4.02 15.27
N LEU A 191 -5.38 3.29 14.41
CA LEU A 191 -4.88 2.08 13.77
C LEU A 191 -3.68 2.43 12.88
N VAL A 192 -3.81 3.46 12.05
CA VAL A 192 -2.70 3.92 11.19
C VAL A 192 -1.49 4.30 12.05
N TYR A 193 -1.70 5.07 13.11
CA TYR A 193 -0.64 5.50 14.05
C TYR A 193 0.11 4.31 14.64
N ARG A 194 -0.61 3.33 15.18
CA ARG A 194 -0.05 2.14 15.84
C ARG A 194 0.94 1.39 14.96
N PHE A 195 0.64 1.23 13.67
CA PHE A 195 1.44 0.45 12.73
C PHE A 195 2.43 1.29 11.91
N THR A 196 2.45 2.62 12.07
CA THR A 196 3.35 3.51 11.31
C THR A 196 4.26 4.33 12.22
N ALA A 197 3.73 5.33 12.91
CA ALA A 197 4.52 6.29 13.67
C ALA A 197 4.80 5.85 15.11
N ALA A 198 3.94 5.03 15.73
CA ALA A 198 4.15 4.60 17.12
C ALA A 198 5.48 3.86 17.34
N PRO A 199 5.91 2.92 16.49
CA PRO A 199 7.22 2.26 16.63
C PRO A 199 8.41 3.23 16.53
N LEU A 200 8.25 4.31 15.76
CA LEU A 200 9.28 5.35 15.58
C LEU A 200 9.50 6.17 16.86
N VAL A 201 8.50 6.27 17.74
CA VAL A 201 8.66 6.93 19.04
C VAL A 201 9.69 6.18 19.87
N LYS A 202 9.66 4.85 19.89
CA LYS A 202 10.69 4.06 20.58
C LYS A 202 12.10 4.37 20.03
N THR A 203 12.24 4.45 18.71
CA THR A 203 13.51 4.76 18.04
C THR A 203 14.13 6.09 18.51
N ILE A 204 13.35 7.15 18.69
CA ILE A 204 13.90 8.45 19.13
C ILE A 204 14.40 8.44 20.58
N PHE A 205 13.80 7.63 21.46
CA PHE A 205 14.26 7.45 22.85
C PHE A 205 15.48 6.51 22.97
N GLU A 206 15.77 5.76 21.91
CA GLU A 206 16.94 4.91 21.75
C GLU A 206 18.09 5.66 21.03
N ASN A 207 18.07 6.99 21.05
CA ASN A 207 19.04 7.89 20.39
C ASN A 207 19.06 7.76 18.85
N GLY A 208 17.97 7.31 18.25
CA GLY A 208 17.80 7.26 16.80
C GLY A 208 17.08 8.49 16.24
N ASN A 209 17.17 8.67 14.92
CA ASN A 209 16.36 9.64 14.17
C ASN A 209 15.25 8.89 13.43
N ALA A 210 14.04 9.46 13.44
CA ALA A 210 12.91 8.88 12.73
C ALA A 210 12.14 9.93 11.93
N THR A 211 11.64 9.52 10.77
CA THR A 211 10.87 10.37 9.86
C THR A 211 9.65 9.60 9.36
N CYS A 212 8.50 10.27 9.31
CA CYS A 212 7.27 9.72 8.77
C CYS A 212 6.74 10.62 7.66
N PHE A 213 6.43 10.03 6.51
CA PHE A 213 5.93 10.75 5.34
C PHE A 213 4.48 10.38 5.06
N ALA A 214 3.66 11.38 4.69
CA ALA A 214 2.37 11.16 4.06
C ALA A 214 2.48 11.51 2.58
N TYR A 215 2.32 10.52 1.70
CA TYR A 215 2.47 10.68 0.26
C TYR A 215 1.16 10.31 -0.48
N GLY A 216 0.94 10.92 -1.65
CA GLY A 216 -0.23 10.68 -2.50
C GLY A 216 -0.77 11.96 -3.16
N GLN A 217 -1.71 11.81 -4.10
CA GLN A 217 -2.31 12.95 -4.81
C GLN A 217 -3.12 13.88 -3.89
N THR A 218 -3.50 15.05 -4.37
CA THR A 218 -4.42 15.95 -3.66
C THR A 218 -5.77 15.27 -3.41
N GLY A 219 -6.30 15.39 -2.19
CA GLY A 219 -7.59 14.79 -1.81
C GLY A 219 -7.54 13.32 -1.37
N THR A 220 -6.36 12.70 -1.21
CA THR A 220 -6.25 11.30 -0.70
C THR A 220 -6.31 11.16 0.81
N GLY A 221 -6.32 12.26 1.57
CA GLY A 221 -6.37 12.22 3.03
C GLY A 221 -5.02 12.36 3.74
N LYS A 222 -3.97 12.86 3.07
CA LYS A 222 -2.67 13.18 3.71
C LYS A 222 -2.84 14.07 4.94
N THR A 223 -3.47 15.24 4.77
CA THR A 223 -3.70 16.20 5.87
C THR A 223 -4.65 15.65 6.93
N HIS A 224 -5.66 14.87 6.52
CA HIS A 224 -6.57 14.19 7.46
C HIS A 224 -5.81 13.19 8.35
N THR A 225 -4.85 12.46 7.78
CA THR A 225 -4.03 11.50 8.52
C THR A 225 -3.11 12.25 9.48
N MET A 226 -2.27 13.15 8.96
CA MET A 226 -1.24 13.80 9.78
C MET A 226 -1.82 14.81 10.77
N GLY A 227 -2.73 15.66 10.30
CA GLY A 227 -3.30 16.77 11.04
C GLY A 227 -4.65 16.47 11.73
N GLY A 228 -5.29 15.34 11.46
CA GLY A 228 -6.58 14.98 12.07
C GLY A 228 -7.82 15.42 11.29
N ASP A 229 -8.99 15.21 11.90
CA ASP A 229 -10.28 15.35 11.22
C ASP A 229 -10.64 16.81 10.93
N PHE A 230 -11.26 17.08 9.78
CA PHE A 230 -11.76 18.41 9.44
C PHE A 230 -13.30 18.42 9.49
N SER A 231 -13.86 19.28 10.33
CA SER A 231 -15.29 19.60 10.37
C SER A 231 -15.50 21.01 9.81
N GLY A 232 -15.71 21.10 8.50
CA GLY A 232 -15.77 22.38 7.78
C GLY A 232 -14.41 23.09 7.83
N LYS A 233 -14.36 24.28 8.46
CA LYS A 233 -13.12 25.03 8.66
C LYS A 233 -12.36 24.67 9.95
N LYS A 234 -12.98 23.89 10.85
CA LYS A 234 -12.37 23.51 12.13
C LYS A 234 -11.63 22.19 11.98
N GLN A 235 -10.37 22.16 12.40
CA GLN A 235 -9.54 20.96 12.42
C GLN A 235 -9.48 20.42 13.85
N ASN A 236 -9.78 19.14 14.02
CA ASN A 236 -9.56 18.42 15.27
C ASN A 236 -8.19 17.75 15.24
N ALA A 237 -7.18 18.50 15.67
CA ALA A 237 -5.79 18.04 15.69
C ALA A 237 -5.57 16.83 16.62
N SER A 238 -6.40 16.63 17.65
CA SER A 238 -6.22 15.57 18.66
C SER A 238 -6.26 14.16 18.08
N LYS A 239 -6.87 13.98 16.91
CA LYS A 239 -6.97 12.69 16.22
C LYS A 239 -5.94 12.52 15.10
N GLY A 240 -5.05 13.49 14.89
CA GLY A 240 -3.99 13.41 13.88
C GLY A 240 -2.76 12.69 14.40
N ILE A 241 -1.97 12.13 13.50
CA ILE A 241 -0.67 11.50 13.83
C ILE A 241 0.21 12.45 14.66
N TYR A 242 0.23 13.77 14.37
CA TYR A 242 1.03 14.71 15.16
C TYR A 242 0.69 14.70 16.66
N ALA A 243 -0.60 14.76 16.99
CA ALA A 243 -1.04 14.78 18.39
C ALA A 243 -0.87 13.42 19.07
N LEU A 244 -1.12 12.32 18.34
CA LEU A 244 -0.92 10.96 18.84
C LEU A 244 0.56 10.68 19.14
N THR A 245 1.46 11.08 18.24
CA THR A 245 2.91 11.02 18.47
C THR A 245 3.31 11.87 19.67
N ALA A 246 2.85 13.12 19.76
CA ALA A 246 3.18 13.99 20.89
C ALA A 246 2.72 13.40 22.24
N ARG A 247 1.48 12.87 22.28
CA ARG A 247 0.94 12.16 23.45
C ARG A 247 1.88 11.04 23.92
N ASP A 248 2.31 10.19 23.00
CA ASP A 248 3.14 9.04 23.33
C ASP A 248 4.57 9.44 23.69
N VAL A 249 5.11 10.52 23.09
CA VAL A 249 6.40 11.11 23.49
C VAL A 249 6.34 11.56 24.95
N PHE A 250 5.32 12.31 25.35
CA PHE A 250 5.17 12.74 26.75
C PHE A 250 4.94 11.56 27.69
N HIS A 251 4.15 10.57 27.27
CA HIS A 251 3.96 9.34 28.04
C HIS A 251 5.28 8.58 28.24
N MET A 252 6.12 8.49 27.21
CA MET A 252 7.43 7.84 27.31
C MET A 252 8.38 8.59 28.24
N LEU A 253 8.39 9.93 28.25
CA LEU A 253 9.21 10.72 29.17
C LEU A 253 8.89 10.43 30.64
N ASP A 254 7.63 10.14 30.95
CA ASP A 254 7.18 9.81 32.30
C ASP A 254 7.56 8.39 32.75
N GLN A 255 8.02 7.53 31.84
CA GLN A 255 8.43 6.18 32.21
C GLN A 255 9.71 6.21 33.09
N PRO A 256 9.80 5.34 34.11
CA PRO A 256 10.93 5.33 35.05
C PRO A 256 12.31 5.24 34.38
N GLN A 257 12.40 4.51 33.26
CA GLN A 257 13.65 4.33 32.50
C GLN A 257 14.15 5.59 31.78
N TYR A 258 13.29 6.59 31.56
CA TYR A 258 13.64 7.84 30.87
C TYR A 258 13.64 9.06 31.78
N ARG A 259 12.93 9.02 32.92
CA ARG A 259 12.91 10.12 33.91
C ARG A 259 14.30 10.57 34.37
N GLY A 260 15.24 9.64 34.52
CA GLY A 260 16.62 9.94 34.94
C GLY A 260 17.51 10.56 33.85
N LYS A 261 17.03 10.70 32.61
CA LYS A 261 17.82 11.18 31.46
C LYS A 261 17.74 12.70 31.24
N TYR A 262 16.97 13.43 32.05
CA TYR A 262 16.82 14.90 31.97
C TYR A 262 16.55 15.42 30.54
N LEU A 263 15.69 14.71 29.80
CA LEU A 263 15.37 15.06 28.42
C LEU A 263 14.44 16.28 28.37
N SER A 264 14.64 17.14 27.37
CA SER A 264 13.77 18.28 27.06
C SER A 264 13.12 18.10 25.70
N VAL A 265 11.85 18.50 25.58
CA VAL A 265 11.08 18.41 24.34
C VAL A 265 11.03 19.77 23.68
N HIS A 266 11.40 19.80 22.39
CA HIS A 266 11.27 20.97 21.54
C HIS A 266 10.39 20.61 20.34
N CYS A 267 9.69 21.59 19.78
CA CYS A 267 8.85 21.44 18.61
C CYS A 267 9.14 22.57 17.62
N ALA A 268 9.16 22.23 16.34
CA ALA A 268 9.23 23.17 15.24
C ALA A 268 8.18 22.78 14.20
N PHE A 269 7.53 23.76 13.57
CA PHE A 269 6.58 23.50 12.51
C PHE A 269 6.75 24.53 11.41
N PHE A 270 7.04 24.06 10.20
CA PHE A 270 7.35 24.91 9.06
C PHE A 270 6.76 24.33 7.78
N GLU A 271 6.58 25.19 6.78
CA GLU A 271 6.18 24.80 5.43
C GLU A 271 7.28 25.13 4.43
N ILE A 272 7.43 24.27 3.41
CA ILE A 272 8.27 24.54 2.25
C ILE A 272 7.32 24.82 1.09
N TYR A 273 7.39 26.02 0.53
CA TYR A 273 6.57 26.45 -0.60
C TYR A 273 7.47 26.97 -1.72
N GLY A 274 7.57 26.19 -2.80
CA GLY A 274 8.55 26.44 -3.86
C GLY A 274 9.98 26.32 -3.32
N THR A 275 10.76 27.39 -3.47
CA THR A 275 12.14 27.47 -2.96
C THR A 275 12.23 28.13 -1.58
N LYS A 276 11.09 28.55 -1.01
CA LYS A 276 11.04 29.28 0.27
C LYS A 276 10.56 28.38 1.41
N THR A 277 11.04 28.67 2.61
CA THR A 277 10.63 28.00 3.84
C THR A 277 9.99 29.02 4.77
N PHE A 278 8.89 28.68 5.45
CA PHE A 278 8.18 29.59 6.35
C PHE A 278 7.92 28.90 7.70
N ASP A 279 8.15 29.62 8.80
CA ASP A 279 7.86 29.16 10.15
C ASP A 279 6.37 29.34 10.48
N LEU A 280 5.65 28.23 10.67
CA LEU A 280 4.22 28.24 10.97
C LEU A 280 3.92 28.63 12.42
N LEU A 281 4.90 28.56 13.31
CA LEU A 281 4.76 28.97 14.71
C LEU A 281 5.06 30.45 14.93
N ASN A 282 5.69 31.10 13.96
CA ASN A 282 6.06 32.51 13.99
C ASN A 282 5.40 33.29 12.84
N GLU A 283 4.07 33.28 12.80
CA GLU A 283 3.26 34.06 11.84
C GLU A 283 3.67 33.90 10.36
N ARG A 284 4.13 32.71 9.96
CA ARG A 284 4.61 32.41 8.60
C ARG A 284 5.82 33.28 8.21
N ALA A 285 6.70 33.58 9.16
CA ALA A 285 7.97 34.25 8.93
C ALA A 285 8.86 33.44 7.97
N GLU A 286 9.47 34.10 6.98
CA GLU A 286 10.38 33.45 6.02
C GLU A 286 11.69 33.04 6.71
N LEU A 287 12.08 31.77 6.55
CA LEU A 287 13.29 31.19 7.09
C LEU A 287 14.38 31.08 6.02
N VAL A 288 15.63 31.37 6.41
CA VAL A 288 16.81 31.19 5.56
C VAL A 288 17.45 29.85 5.87
N MET A 289 17.50 28.95 4.89
CA MET A 289 18.21 27.67 5.01
C MET A 289 19.71 27.89 4.77
N GLN A 290 20.53 27.55 5.76
CA GLN A 290 21.99 27.60 5.65
C GLN A 290 22.56 26.21 5.92
N LEU A 291 23.51 25.78 5.10
CA LEU A 291 24.27 24.56 5.35
C LEU A 291 25.42 24.90 6.30
N ASN A 292 25.29 24.53 7.57
CA ASN A 292 26.40 24.65 8.51
C ASN A 292 27.41 23.51 8.25
N ASN A 293 28.48 23.82 7.52
CA ASN A 293 29.64 22.94 7.38
C ASN A 293 30.44 22.91 8.71
N LEU A 294 29.98 22.16 9.71
CA LEU A 294 30.68 21.97 10.99
C LEU A 294 31.90 21.02 10.91
N ILE A 295 32.62 20.98 9.79
CA ILE A 295 33.79 20.08 9.60
C ILE A 295 35.15 20.79 9.85
N SER A 296 35.22 22.10 10.09
CA SER A 296 36.50 22.82 10.14
C SER A 296 36.95 23.35 11.52
N GLN A 297 36.72 22.65 12.63
CA GLN A 297 37.25 23.05 13.95
C GLN A 297 38.09 22.00 14.70
N TRP A 298 38.51 20.92 14.03
CA TRP A 298 39.49 19.98 14.58
C TRP A 298 40.74 19.92 13.69
N SER A 299 41.50 21.00 13.68
CA SER A 299 42.87 21.07 13.13
C SER A 299 43.54 22.34 13.65
N GLN A 300 43.99 22.31 14.90
CA GLN A 300 45.17 23.05 15.38
C GLN A 300 46.02 22.08 16.20
#